data_AF-A0A927RU83-F1
#
_entry.id   AF-A0A927RU83-F1
#
_cell.length_a   1.000
_cell.length_b   1.000
_cell.length_c   1.000
_cell.angle_alpha   90.00
_cell.angle_beta   90.00
_cell.angle_gamma   90.00
#
_symmetry.space_group_name_H-M   'P 1'
#
loop_
_entity.id
_entity.type
_entity.pdbx_description
1 polymer ?
#
loop_
_entity_poly.entity_id
_entity_poly.type
_entity_poly.pdbx_seq_one_letter_code
_entity_poly.pdbx_strand_id
1 'polypeptide(L)'
;MGLFKKIKNCITDNFSSHKPYYTKEGYKQVYRPGSPSARKNGYAPEHRYNYESKYGPVSRGHVVHHINGNKRDNRVSNLKDMRKNEHDRHHGFFWYD
;
A
#
# COMPACT_ATOMS: atom_id res chain seq x y z
N MET A 1 -37.69 39.83 3.97
CA MET A 1 -37.80 38.36 3.99
C MET A 1 -37.63 37.84 2.57
N GLY A 2 -36.56 37.13 2.22
CA GLY A 2 -36.68 35.69 2.05
C GLY A 2 -35.40 35.15 1.40
N LEU A 3 -34.77 34.24 2.12
CA LEU A 3 -33.52 33.53 1.87
C LEU A 3 -33.67 32.61 0.63
N PHE A 4 -32.88 32.77 -0.43
CA PHE A 4 -32.52 31.64 -1.28
C PHE A 4 -31.01 31.59 -1.50
N LYS A 5 -30.43 30.79 -0.60
CA LYS A 5 -29.05 30.41 -0.43
C LYS A 5 -28.52 29.81 -1.73
N LYS A 6 -27.41 30.38 -2.21
CA LYS A 6 -26.53 29.90 -3.27
C LYS A 6 -26.41 28.36 -3.18
N ILE A 7 -27.06 27.64 -4.11
CA ILE A 7 -26.89 26.19 -4.25
C ILE A 7 -25.50 25.98 -4.86
N LYS A 8 -24.47 26.03 -4.02
CA LYS A 8 -23.17 25.41 -4.30
C LYS A 8 -23.36 23.92 -4.02
N ASN A 9 -23.99 23.21 -4.95
CA ASN A 9 -23.99 21.76 -4.87
C ASN A 9 -22.58 21.28 -5.19
N CYS A 10 -21.96 20.79 -4.13
CA CYS A 10 -20.61 20.28 -4.01
C CYS A 10 -20.37 19.14 -4.99
N ILE A 11 -19.94 19.48 -6.20
CA ILE A 11 -19.07 18.63 -7.00
C ILE A 11 -17.67 19.20 -6.81
N THR A 12 -17.21 19.27 -5.56
CA THR A 12 -15.76 19.24 -5.37
C THR A 12 -15.40 17.79 -5.58
N ASP A 13 -15.14 17.44 -6.84
CA ASP A 13 -14.34 16.27 -7.16
C ASP A 13 -13.09 16.38 -6.29
N ASN A 14 -13.10 15.66 -5.17
CA ASN A 14 -11.96 15.45 -4.32
C ASN A 14 -11.02 14.54 -5.10
N PHE A 15 -10.43 15.04 -6.18
CA PHE A 15 -9.22 14.49 -6.75
C PHE A 15 -8.17 14.66 -5.66
N SER A 16 -8.01 13.64 -4.82
CA SER A 16 -6.95 13.59 -3.83
C SER A 16 -5.66 14.06 -4.48
N SER A 17 -5.11 15.18 -4.01
CA SER A 17 -3.83 15.74 -4.50
C SER A 17 -2.66 14.76 -4.33
N HIS A 18 -2.87 13.71 -3.55
CA HIS A 18 -1.91 12.68 -3.26
C HIS A 18 -1.85 11.66 -4.40
N LYS A 19 -0.81 11.79 -5.23
CA LYS A 19 -0.48 10.83 -6.28
C LYS A 19 0.30 9.64 -5.71
N PRO A 20 0.08 8.42 -6.21
CA PRO A 20 0.97 7.31 -5.89
C PRO A 20 2.37 7.60 -6.42
N TYR A 21 3.39 7.06 -5.74
CA TYR A 21 4.79 7.17 -6.15
C TYR A 21 5.51 5.85 -5.94
N TYR A 22 6.68 5.70 -6.56
CA TYR A 22 7.55 4.54 -6.38
C TYR A 22 8.76 4.93 -5.54
N THR A 23 9.17 4.07 -4.61
CA THR A 23 10.41 4.26 -3.86
C THR A 23 11.63 3.98 -4.75
N LYS A 24 12.83 4.33 -4.27
CA LYS A 24 14.09 4.03 -4.99
C LYS A 24 14.28 2.53 -5.20
N GLU A 25 13.75 1.73 -4.27
CA GLU A 25 13.78 0.27 -4.26
C GLU A 25 12.69 -0.38 -5.14
N GLY A 26 11.81 0.43 -5.77
CA GLY A 26 10.81 -0.04 -6.73
C GLY A 26 9.40 -0.29 -6.17
N TYR A 27 9.16 -0.06 -4.88
CA TYR A 27 7.86 -0.30 -4.25
C TYR A 27 6.87 0.83 -4.49
N LYS A 28 5.63 0.50 -4.88
CA LYS A 28 4.55 1.47 -5.03
C LYS A 28 3.97 1.88 -3.67
N GLN A 29 3.84 3.19 -3.46
CA GLN A 29 3.22 3.83 -2.31
C GLN A 29 1.89 4.44 -2.72
N VAL A 30 0.84 4.22 -1.91
CA VAL A 30 -0.50 4.75 -2.13
C VAL A 30 -0.97 5.55 -0.93
N TYR A 31 -1.68 6.65 -1.17
CA TYR A 31 -2.22 7.47 -0.10
C TYR A 31 -3.46 6.80 0.50
N ARG A 32 -3.32 6.36 1.75
CA ARG A 32 -4.32 5.64 2.55
C ARG A 32 -4.21 6.08 4.01
N PRO A 33 -4.49 7.36 4.33
CA PRO A 33 -4.40 7.85 5.70
C PRO A 33 -5.30 7.02 6.62
N GLY A 34 -4.80 6.67 7.80
CA GLY A 34 -5.53 5.86 8.79
C GLY A 34 -5.51 4.34 8.55
N SER A 35 -4.94 3.86 7.43
CA SER A 35 -4.68 2.42 7.27
C SER A 35 -3.65 1.94 8.30
N PRO A 36 -3.77 0.72 8.85
CA PRO A 36 -2.74 0.13 9.72
C PRO A 36 -1.34 0.12 9.09
N SER A 37 -1.28 0.01 7.76
CA SER A 37 -0.04 0.05 6.97
C SER A 37 0.45 1.46 6.65
N ALA A 38 -0.30 2.51 6.99
CA ALA A 38 0.07 3.87 6.66
C ALA A 38 1.17 4.41 7.58
N ARG A 39 2.15 5.09 6.97
CA ARG A 39 3.17 5.86 7.67
C ARG A 39 2.58 7.20 8.13
N LYS A 40 3.35 7.97 8.92
CA LYS A 40 2.94 9.28 9.46
C LYS A 40 2.46 10.29 8.39
N ASN A 41 2.93 10.15 7.15
CA ASN A 41 2.53 11.00 6.01
C ASN A 41 1.27 10.49 5.28
N GLY A 42 0.59 9.47 5.79
CA GLY A 42 -0.62 8.89 5.21
C GLY A 42 -0.38 7.93 4.03
N TYR A 43 0.86 7.68 3.63
CA TYR A 43 1.17 6.72 2.58
C TYR A 43 1.41 5.32 3.15
N ALA A 44 0.89 4.31 2.45
CA ALA A 44 1.10 2.91 2.74
C ALA A 44 1.79 2.21 1.55
N PRO A 45 2.65 1.21 1.78
CA PRO A 45 3.12 0.32 0.72
C PRO A 45 1.94 -0.47 0.17
N GLU A 46 1.70 -0.37 -1.15
CA GLU A 46 0.49 -0.93 -1.78
C GLU A 46 0.40 -2.45 -1.63
N HIS A 47 1.51 -3.17 -1.77
CA HIS A 47 1.55 -4.62 -1.60
C HIS A 47 1.05 -5.03 -0.19
N ARG A 48 1.57 -4.38 0.85
CA ARG A 48 1.18 -4.68 2.23
C ARG A 48 -0.27 -4.31 2.49
N TYR A 49 -0.71 -3.14 2.01
CA TYR A 49 -2.09 -2.71 2.14
C TYR A 49 -3.06 -3.68 1.46
N ASN A 50 -2.76 -4.13 0.24
CA ASN A 50 -3.59 -5.09 -0.49
C ASN A 50 -3.65 -6.44 0.22
N TYR A 51 -2.51 -6.92 0.73
CA TYR A 51 -2.45 -8.15 1.52
C TYR A 51 -3.31 -8.02 2.79
N GLU A 52 -3.10 -6.97 3.57
CA GLU A 52 -3.80 -6.77 4.85
C GLU A 52 -5.30 -6.56 4.65
N SER A 53 -5.70 -5.89 3.58
CA SER A 53 -7.11 -5.69 3.23
C SER A 53 -7.82 -7.01 2.89
N LYS A 54 -7.10 -8.02 2.39
CA LYS A 54 -7.66 -9.31 1.97
C LYS A 54 -7.58 -10.37 3.05
N TYR A 55 -6.46 -10.44 3.77
CA TYR A 55 -6.12 -11.55 4.68
C TYR A 55 -6.04 -11.12 6.16
N GLY A 56 -6.12 -9.82 6.44
CA GLY A 56 -5.91 -9.29 7.79
C GLY A 56 -4.45 -8.95 8.09
N PRO A 57 -4.12 -8.57 9.33
CA PRO A 57 -2.82 -8.03 9.69
C PRO A 57 -1.68 -9.02 9.40
N VAL A 58 -0.55 -8.50 8.92
CA VAL A 58 0.67 -9.30 8.73
C VAL A 58 1.16 -9.81 10.08
N SER A 59 1.55 -11.08 10.13
CA SER A 59 2.02 -11.72 11.35
C SER A 59 3.24 -11.01 11.94
N ARG A 60 3.36 -11.01 13.28
CA ARG A 60 4.48 -10.34 13.97
C ARG A 60 5.81 -10.97 13.52
N GLY A 61 6.76 -10.14 13.11
CA GLY A 61 8.08 -10.58 12.63
C GLY A 61 8.09 -11.08 11.18
N HIS A 62 6.98 -10.94 10.47
CA HIS A 62 6.90 -11.27 9.06
C HIS A 62 6.90 -10.04 8.14
N VAL A 63 7.09 -10.29 6.85
CA VAL A 63 7.05 -9.34 5.75
C VAL A 63 6.16 -9.88 4.63
N VAL A 64 5.61 -8.97 3.82
CA VAL A 64 4.85 -9.35 2.62
C VAL A 64 5.83 -9.44 1.45
N HIS A 65 6.01 -10.65 0.93
CA HIS A 65 6.92 -10.99 -0.14
C HIS A 65 6.18 -11.09 -1.49
N HIS A 66 6.80 -10.61 -2.56
CA HIS A 66 6.33 -10.79 -3.95
C HIS A 66 6.83 -12.12 -4.51
N ILE A 67 5.92 -13.08 -4.73
CA ILE A 67 6.23 -14.45 -5.15
C ILE A 67 7.01 -14.47 -6.48
N ASN A 68 6.64 -13.60 -7.43
CA ASN A 68 7.31 -13.51 -8.73
C ASN A 68 8.51 -12.55 -8.76
N GLY A 69 8.92 -11.97 -7.62
CA GLY A 69 9.99 -10.98 -7.53
C GLY A 69 9.68 -9.60 -8.14
N ASN A 70 8.55 -9.42 -8.81
CA ASN A 70 8.16 -8.14 -9.39
C ASN A 70 7.46 -7.27 -8.34
N LYS A 71 8.21 -6.32 -7.75
CA LYS A 71 7.74 -5.34 -6.75
C LYS A 71 6.57 -4.45 -7.21
N ARG A 72 6.26 -4.43 -8.51
CA ARG A 72 5.14 -3.67 -9.10
C ARG A 72 3.88 -4.50 -9.27
N ASP A 73 3.97 -5.82 -9.20
CA ASP A 73 2.81 -6.72 -9.28
C ASP A 73 2.19 -6.91 -7.89
N ASN A 74 1.33 -5.96 -7.52
CA ASN A 74 0.68 -5.91 -6.20
C ASN A 74 -0.66 -6.67 -6.15
N ARG A 75 -0.92 -7.59 -7.09
CA ARG A 75 -2.07 -8.49 -7.04
C ARG A 75 -1.91 -9.40 -5.82
N VAL A 76 -2.95 -9.55 -5.00
CA VAL A 76 -2.90 -10.36 -3.77
C VAL A 76 -2.50 -11.81 -3.99
N SER A 77 -2.73 -12.37 -5.19
CA SER A 77 -2.28 -13.71 -5.58
C SER A 77 -0.76 -13.82 -5.76
N ASN A 78 -0.06 -12.70 -5.93
CA ASN A 78 1.39 -12.62 -6.04
C ASN A 78 2.07 -12.28 -4.70
N LEU A 79 1.31 -12.17 -3.61
CA LEU A 79 1.80 -11.72 -2.32
C LEU A 79 1.72 -12.84 -1.29
N LYS A 80 2.75 -12.96 -0.45
CA LYS A 80 2.82 -13.98 0.61
C LYS A 80 3.35 -13.40 1.91
N ASP A 81 2.71 -13.74 3.03
CA ASP A 81 3.23 -13.48 4.36
C ASP A 81 4.38 -14.45 4.67
N MET A 82 5.57 -13.93 4.94
CA MET A 82 6.81 -14.70 5.10
C MET A 82 7.61 -14.21 6.30
N ARG A 83 8.18 -15.13 7.09
CA ARG A 83 9.03 -14.74 8.21
C ARG A 83 10.23 -13.94 7.71
N LYS A 84 10.62 -12.90 8.44
CA LYS A 84 11.73 -12.02 8.03
C LYS A 84 13.03 -12.79 7.80
N ASN A 85 13.36 -13.75 8.65
CA ASN A 85 14.57 -14.57 8.49
C ASN A 85 14.51 -15.50 7.26
N GLU A 86 13.34 -16.04 6.91
CA GLU A 86 13.14 -16.83 5.70
C GLU A 86 13.24 -15.95 4.45
N HIS A 87 12.65 -14.76 4.50
CA HIS A 87 12.77 -13.75 3.46
C HIS A 87 14.23 -13.34 3.23
N ASP A 88 14.97 -13.02 4.29
CA ASP A 88 16.37 -12.61 4.19
C ASP A 88 17.25 -13.75 3.66
N ARG A 89 16.96 -15.02 4.01
CA ARG A 89 17.62 -16.21 3.42
C ARG A 89 17.27 -16.39 1.94
N HIS A 90 16.01 -16.12 1.57
CA HIS A 90 15.55 -16.22 0.19
C HIS A 90 16.33 -15.24 -0.71
N HIS A 91 16.48 -13.99 -0.27
CA HIS A 91 17.29 -12.98 -0.97
C HIS A 91 18.80 -13.19 -0.88
N GLY A 92 19.28 -13.86 0.17
CA GLY A 92 20.70 -14.20 0.32
C GLY A 92 21.19 -15.33 -0.59
N PHE A 93 20.29 -16.16 -1.15
CA PHE A 93 20.68 -17.33 -1.95
C PHE A 93 20.24 -17.23 -3.42
N PHE A 94 19.14 -16.55 -3.74
CA PHE A 94 18.69 -16.40 -5.13
C PHE A 94 17.95 -15.06 -5.34
N TRP A 95 18.53 -14.23 -6.23
CA TRP A 95 17.98 -13.00 -6.84
C TRP A 95 18.12 -11.72 -6.00
N TYR A 96 19.01 -10.83 -6.49
CA TYR A 96 19.14 -9.44 -6.05
C TYR A 96 17.88 -8.64 -6.42
N ASP A 97 17.32 -7.93 -5.43
CA ASP A 97 16.14 -7.08 -5.50
C ASP A 97 16.45 -5.65 -5.98
#